data_AF-A0A1V4SB21-F1
#
_entry.id   AF-A0A1V4SB21-F1
#
_cell.length_a   1.000
_cell.length_b   1.000
_cell.length_c   1.000
_cell.angle_alpha   90.00
_cell.angle_beta   90.00
_cell.angle_gamma   90.00
#
_symmetry.space_group_name_H-M   'P 1'
#
loop_
_entity.id
_entity.type
_entity.pdbx_description
1 polymer ?
#
loop_
_entity_poly.entity_id
_entity_poly.type
_entity_poly.pdbx_seq_one_letter_code
_entity_poly.pdbx_strand_id
1 'polypeptide(L)'
;MSDLRDRLKITPDRLEEINRFLLDPQNELINELIRIVEKYGGPDEINRKAAEARKLHNLKGRLKEMHSPYLADIEWLEDQRDKKAFVSISEYRKKVLGEKANSTQFRKETAVTLEISALQFFPWLIVQAKRALERRQLMPGVAAAMQIVGASYVDTLDTKGTDGSNVHLGMSTWADRKPLPATSGAWGNPTIIP
;
A
#
# COMPACT_ATOMS: atom_id res chain seq x y z
N MET A 1 -26.78 9.30 34.16
CA MET A 1 -25.54 9.35 33.37
C MET A 1 -25.95 9.82 31.99
N SER A 2 -25.46 10.97 31.52
CA SER A 2 -25.77 11.40 30.15
C SER A 2 -25.34 10.31 29.17
N ASP A 3 -26.17 10.06 28.15
CA ASP A 3 -25.83 9.08 27.13
C ASP A 3 -24.50 9.50 26.49
N LEU A 4 -23.52 8.59 26.46
CA LEU A 4 -22.21 8.88 25.88
C LEU A 4 -22.32 9.29 24.41
N ARG A 5 -23.39 8.86 23.71
CA ARG A 5 -23.68 9.28 22.34
C ARG A 5 -24.04 10.76 22.23
N ASP A 6 -24.75 11.32 23.21
CA ASP A 6 -25.12 12.74 23.21
C ASP A 6 -23.89 13.66 23.29
N ARG A 7 -22.79 13.17 23.88
CA ARG A 7 -21.52 13.91 23.97
C ARG A 7 -20.74 13.95 22.66
N LEU A 8 -21.06 13.09 21.70
CA LEU A 8 -20.47 13.11 20.36
C LEU A 8 -21.18 14.13 19.45
N LYS A 9 -22.33 14.67 19.89
CA LYS A 9 -23.09 15.65 19.12
C LYS A 9 -22.31 16.97 19.04
N ILE A 10 -21.89 17.34 17.84
CA ILE A 10 -21.39 18.68 17.55
C ILE A 10 -22.59 19.62 17.55
N THR A 11 -22.58 20.63 18.43
CA THR A 11 -23.68 21.59 18.51
C THR A 11 -23.63 22.57 17.32
N PRO A 12 -24.78 23.13 16.90
CA PRO A 12 -24.82 24.15 15.84
C PRO A 12 -23.85 25.31 16.11
N ASP A 13 -23.81 25.82 17.34
CA ASP A 13 -22.92 26.93 17.73
C ASP A 13 -21.43 26.61 17.49
N ARG A 14 -21.01 25.35 17.72
CA ARG A 14 -19.63 24.93 17.46
C ARG A 14 -19.33 24.79 15.98
N LEU A 15 -20.31 24.33 15.20
CA LEU A 15 -20.17 24.30 13.74
C LEU A 15 -20.07 25.72 13.16
N GLU A 16 -20.87 26.66 13.69
CA GLU A 16 -20.81 28.07 13.30
C GLU A 16 -19.46 28.71 13.66
N GLU A 17 -18.91 28.40 14.84
CA GLU A 17 -17.59 28.86 15.25
C GLU A 17 -16.48 28.38 14.29
N ILE A 18 -16.51 27.10 13.90
CA ILE A 18 -15.58 26.54 12.91
C ILE A 18 -15.72 27.25 11.56
N ASN A 19 -16.95 27.42 11.07
CA ASN A 19 -17.19 28.10 9.79
C ASN A 19 -16.71 29.54 9.83
N ARG A 20 -16.96 30.26 10.93
CA ARG A 20 -16.48 31.63 11.12
C ARG A 20 -14.96 31.69 11.04
N PHE A 21 -14.26 30.76 11.69
CA PHE A 21 -12.80 30.69 11.64
C PHE A 21 -12.27 30.38 10.23
N LEU A 22 -12.85 29.40 9.54
CA LEU A 22 -12.39 28.95 8.22
C LEU A 22 -12.73 29.94 7.08
N LEU A 23 -13.80 30.73 7.24
CA LEU A 23 -14.29 31.65 6.20
C LEU A 23 -13.93 33.12 6.47
N ASP A 24 -13.29 33.44 7.59
CA ASP A 24 -12.86 34.81 7.90
C ASP A 24 -11.78 35.28 6.89
N PRO A 25 -12.06 36.30 6.06
CA PRO A 25 -11.09 36.81 5.09
C PRO A 25 -9.84 37.42 5.74
N GLN A 26 -9.89 37.77 7.04
CA GLN A 26 -8.75 38.31 7.79
C GLN A 26 -7.89 37.20 8.43
N ASN A 27 -8.27 35.93 8.31
CA ASN A 27 -7.51 34.82 8.85
C ASN A 27 -6.27 34.52 8.00
N GLU A 28 -5.13 35.09 8.38
CA GLU A 28 -3.87 34.94 7.66
C GLU A 28 -3.44 33.48 7.48
N LEU A 29 -3.69 32.60 8.47
CA LEU A 29 -3.33 31.18 8.37
C LEU A 29 -4.08 30.48 7.24
N ILE A 30 -5.39 30.71 7.15
CA ILE A 30 -6.23 30.12 6.10
C ILE A 30 -5.87 30.72 4.74
N ASN A 31 -5.61 32.02 4.69
CA ASN A 31 -5.17 32.69 3.46
C ASN A 31 -3.83 32.12 2.96
N GLU A 32 -2.86 31.88 3.84
CA GLU A 32 -1.59 31.23 3.44
C GLU A 32 -1.80 29.80 2.96
N LEU A 33 -2.66 29.02 3.63
CA LEU A 33 -3.00 27.68 3.19
C LEU A 33 -3.62 27.70 1.78
N ILE A 34 -4.56 28.60 1.52
CA ILE A 34 -5.19 28.77 0.20
C ILE A 34 -4.13 29.16 -0.83
N ARG A 35 -3.26 30.14 -0.55
CA ARG A 35 -2.17 30.53 -1.44
C ARG A 35 -1.26 29.35 -1.81
N ILE A 36 -0.93 28.48 -0.85
CA ILE A 36 -0.13 27.29 -1.11
C ILE A 36 -0.88 26.33 -2.04
N VAL A 37 -2.17 26.08 -1.80
CA VAL A 37 -2.99 25.19 -2.65
C VAL A 37 -3.12 25.75 -4.06
N GLU A 38 -3.38 27.05 -4.21
CA GLU A 38 -3.50 27.75 -5.48
C GLU A 38 -2.18 27.74 -6.28
N LYS A 39 -1.03 27.86 -5.61
CA LYS A 39 0.29 27.74 -6.24
C LYS A 39 0.45 26.42 -7.01
N TYR A 40 -0.22 25.35 -6.59
CA TYR A 40 -0.18 24.05 -7.28
C TYR A 40 -1.32 23.82 -8.28
N GLY A 41 -2.21 24.81 -8.44
CA GLY A 41 -3.35 24.79 -9.37
C GLY A 41 -4.70 24.44 -8.73
N GLY A 42 -4.78 24.39 -7.40
CA GLY A 42 -6.00 24.05 -6.68
C GLY A 42 -6.24 22.53 -6.55
N PRO A 43 -7.27 22.12 -5.78
CA PRO A 43 -7.52 20.72 -5.48
C PRO A 43 -7.73 19.85 -6.72
N ASP A 44 -8.47 20.33 -7.72
CA ASP A 44 -8.75 19.56 -8.93
C ASP A 44 -7.48 19.28 -9.74
N GLU A 45 -6.62 20.28 -9.88
CA GLU A 45 -5.35 20.12 -10.59
C GLU A 45 -4.36 19.24 -9.84
N ILE A 46 -4.30 19.38 -8.51
CA ILE A 46 -3.50 18.51 -7.64
C ILE A 46 -3.97 17.06 -7.81
N ASN A 47 -5.28 16.81 -7.77
CA ASN A 47 -5.85 15.48 -7.93
C ASN A 47 -5.61 14.91 -9.34
N ARG A 48 -5.72 15.74 -10.38
CA ARG A 48 -5.41 15.36 -11.77
C ARG A 48 -3.94 14.94 -11.91
N LYS A 49 -3.01 15.76 -11.43
CA LYS A 49 -1.56 15.45 -11.43
C LYS A 49 -1.26 14.19 -10.61
N ALA A 50 -1.91 14.03 -9.45
CA ALA A 50 -1.75 12.84 -8.62
C ALA A 50 -2.28 11.57 -9.31
N ALA A 51 -3.39 11.65 -10.04
CA ALA A 51 -3.90 10.54 -10.84
C ALA A 51 -2.94 10.18 -11.99
N GLU A 52 -2.43 11.19 -12.70
CA GLU A 52 -1.47 10.99 -13.78
C GLU A 52 -0.16 10.38 -13.27
N ALA A 53 0.41 10.91 -12.18
CA ALA A 53 1.65 10.42 -11.59
C ALA A 53 1.55 8.98 -11.07
N ARG A 54 0.35 8.51 -10.72
CA ARG A 54 0.09 7.13 -10.27
C ARG A 54 -0.02 6.12 -11.41
N LYS A 55 -0.04 6.57 -12.68
CA LYS A 55 -0.02 5.63 -13.82
C LYS A 55 1.28 4.85 -13.83
N LEU A 56 1.19 3.54 -14.01
CA LEU A 56 2.33 2.61 -13.98
C LEU A 56 3.48 3.04 -14.89
N HIS A 57 3.17 3.53 -16.10
CA HIS A 57 4.17 4.06 -17.03
C HIS A 57 4.99 5.20 -16.43
N ASN A 58 4.33 6.18 -15.79
CA ASN A 58 4.99 7.34 -15.19
C ASN A 58 5.80 6.94 -13.95
N LEU A 59 5.28 6.00 -13.15
CA LEU A 59 6.01 5.43 -12.01
C LEU A 59 7.30 4.71 -12.45
N LYS A 60 7.23 3.90 -13.52
CA LYS A 60 8.41 3.25 -14.11
C LYS A 60 9.40 4.27 -14.70
N GLY A 61 8.90 5.33 -15.32
CA GLY A 61 9.73 6.46 -15.79
C GLY A 61 10.57 7.06 -14.67
N ARG A 62 9.94 7.36 -13.52
CA ARG A 62 10.64 7.86 -12.32
C ARG A 62 11.65 6.86 -11.78
N LEU A 63 11.32 5.57 -11.72
CA LEU A 63 12.27 4.54 -11.30
C LEU A 63 13.48 4.45 -12.22
N LYS A 64 13.28 4.64 -13.52
CA LYS A 64 14.35 4.70 -14.52
C LYS A 64 15.26 5.90 -14.31
N GLU A 65 14.68 7.09 -14.12
CA GLU A 65 15.43 8.33 -13.85
C GLU A 65 16.24 8.24 -12.55
N MET A 66 15.70 7.56 -11.53
CA MET A 66 16.39 7.31 -10.26
C MET A 66 17.45 6.22 -10.34
N HIS A 67 17.66 5.59 -11.50
CA HIS A 67 18.51 4.41 -11.66
C HIS A 67 18.20 3.31 -10.63
N SER A 68 16.90 3.10 -10.34
CA SER A 68 16.46 2.14 -9.35
C SER A 68 16.85 0.72 -9.75
N PRO A 69 17.48 -0.07 -8.86
CA PRO A 69 17.82 -1.46 -9.15
C PRO A 69 16.58 -2.35 -9.32
N TYR A 70 15.41 -1.88 -8.88
CA TYR A 70 14.16 -2.63 -8.90
C TYR A 70 13.36 -2.50 -10.20
N LEU A 71 13.77 -1.64 -11.13
CA LEU A 71 13.04 -1.46 -12.38
C LEU A 71 13.00 -2.76 -13.21
N ALA A 72 14.13 -3.46 -13.30
CA ALA A 72 14.23 -4.72 -14.02
C ALA A 72 13.33 -5.81 -13.41
N ASP A 73 13.22 -5.86 -12.09
CA ASP A 73 12.34 -6.79 -11.39
C ASP A 73 10.85 -6.49 -11.65
N ILE A 74 10.47 -5.21 -11.72
CA ILE A 74 9.10 -4.80 -12.08
C ILE A 74 8.79 -5.18 -13.53
N GLU A 75 9.71 -4.92 -14.46
CA GLU A 75 9.56 -5.30 -15.87
C GLU A 75 9.45 -6.82 -16.05
N TRP A 76 10.22 -7.58 -15.26
CA TRP A 76 10.12 -9.04 -15.24
C TRP A 76 8.75 -9.52 -14.72
N LEU A 77 8.22 -8.90 -13.67
CA LEU A 77 6.89 -9.23 -13.14
C LEU A 77 5.77 -8.92 -14.14
N GLU A 78 5.86 -7.80 -14.86
CA GLU A 78 4.91 -7.45 -15.93
C GLU A 78 4.92 -8.51 -17.05
N ASP A 79 6.10 -8.96 -17.49
CA ASP A 79 6.23 -10.03 -18.47
C ASP A 79 5.60 -11.35 -17.97
N GLN A 80 5.80 -11.70 -16.69
CA GLN A 80 5.19 -12.91 -16.13
C GLN A 80 3.66 -12.82 -16.04
N ARG A 81 3.12 -11.63 -15.74
CA ARG A 81 1.68 -11.36 -15.81
C ARG A 81 1.15 -11.53 -17.22
N ASP A 82 1.79 -10.89 -18.19
CA ASP A 82 1.30 -10.85 -19.57
C ASP A 82 1.31 -12.26 -20.19
N LYS A 83 2.28 -13.08 -19.79
CA LYS A 83 2.35 -14.52 -20.10
C LYS A 83 1.37 -15.40 -19.32
N LYS A 84 0.68 -14.87 -18.32
CA LYS A 84 -0.14 -15.62 -17.35
C LYS A 84 0.63 -16.81 -16.75
N ALA A 85 1.90 -16.58 -16.40
CA ALA A 85 2.82 -17.64 -16.01
C ALA A 85 2.50 -18.27 -14.63
N PHE A 86 1.85 -17.51 -13.75
CA PHE A 86 1.47 -18.00 -12.42
C PHE A 86 0.31 -19.00 -12.49
N VAL A 87 0.34 -20.00 -11.59
CA VAL A 87 -0.74 -20.99 -11.49
C VAL A 87 -2.04 -20.30 -11.10
N SER A 88 -3.13 -20.62 -11.80
CA SER A 88 -4.46 -20.12 -11.41
C SER A 88 -4.94 -20.78 -10.12
N ILE A 89 -5.88 -20.15 -9.42
CA ILE A 89 -6.52 -20.74 -8.23
C ILE A 89 -7.17 -22.10 -8.57
N SER A 90 -7.76 -22.22 -9.75
CA SER A 90 -8.40 -23.48 -10.21
C SER A 90 -7.37 -24.59 -10.40
N GLU A 91 -6.29 -24.31 -11.15
CA GLU A 91 -5.21 -25.29 -11.35
C GLU A 91 -4.54 -25.67 -10.03
N TYR A 92 -4.31 -24.71 -9.14
CA TYR A 92 -3.73 -24.97 -7.82
C TYR A 92 -4.64 -25.86 -6.97
N ARG A 93 -5.94 -25.60 -6.94
CA ARG A 93 -6.92 -26.46 -6.26
C ARG A 93 -6.92 -27.87 -6.82
N LYS A 94 -6.89 -28.03 -8.15
CA LYS A 94 -6.79 -29.34 -8.80
C LYS A 94 -5.48 -30.05 -8.43
N LYS A 95 -4.37 -29.33 -8.38
CA LYS A 95 -3.07 -29.89 -7.96
C LYS A 95 -3.10 -30.39 -6.50
N VAL A 96 -3.76 -29.67 -5.60
CA VAL A 96 -3.78 -30.02 -4.16
C VAL A 96 -4.85 -31.06 -3.83
N LEU A 97 -6.04 -30.96 -4.40
CA LEU A 97 -7.20 -31.78 -4.04
C LEU A 97 -7.53 -32.88 -5.07
N GLY A 98 -6.86 -32.90 -6.23
CA GLY A 98 -7.18 -33.82 -7.32
C GLY A 98 -8.61 -33.64 -7.82
N GLU A 99 -9.29 -34.74 -8.10
CA GLU A 99 -10.69 -34.76 -8.57
C GLU A 99 -11.68 -34.12 -7.59
N LYS A 100 -11.35 -34.09 -6.29
CA LYS A 100 -12.20 -33.43 -5.27
C LYS A 100 -12.26 -31.92 -5.47
N ALA A 101 -11.35 -31.32 -6.24
CA ALA A 101 -11.39 -29.88 -6.51
C ALA A 101 -12.70 -29.41 -7.17
N ASN A 102 -13.33 -30.26 -7.98
CA ASN A 102 -14.55 -29.93 -8.71
C ASN A 102 -15.82 -29.98 -7.84
N SER A 103 -15.81 -30.79 -6.78
CA SER A 103 -16.94 -30.97 -5.86
C SER A 103 -16.77 -30.26 -4.52
N THR A 104 -15.57 -29.76 -4.22
CA THR A 104 -15.30 -29.04 -2.97
C THR A 104 -15.87 -27.62 -3.02
N GLN A 105 -16.73 -27.29 -2.07
CA GLN A 105 -17.20 -25.92 -1.86
C GLN A 105 -16.18 -25.13 -1.04
N PHE A 106 -15.73 -23.99 -1.58
CA PHE A 106 -14.81 -23.10 -0.88
C PHE A 106 -15.56 -21.88 -0.35
N ARG A 107 -15.61 -21.70 0.97
CA ARG A 107 -16.15 -20.51 1.63
C ARG A 107 -15.24 -19.33 1.33
N LYS A 108 -15.72 -18.38 0.52
CA LYS A 108 -14.95 -17.18 0.16
C LYS A 108 -15.03 -16.11 1.24
N GLU A 109 -16.08 -16.16 2.05
CA GLU A 109 -16.43 -15.19 3.10
C GLU A 109 -15.44 -15.24 4.27
N THR A 110 -14.78 -16.38 4.46
CA THR A 110 -13.77 -16.59 5.49
C THR A 110 -12.38 -16.81 4.91
N ALA A 111 -12.14 -16.41 3.66
CA ALA A 111 -10.84 -16.57 3.03
C ALA A 111 -9.84 -15.62 3.71
N VAL A 112 -8.76 -16.19 4.26
CA VAL A 112 -7.67 -15.40 4.86
C VAL A 112 -6.82 -14.82 3.74
N THR A 113 -6.66 -13.50 3.74
CA THR A 113 -5.77 -12.78 2.82
C THR A 113 -4.55 -12.31 3.59
N LEU A 114 -3.36 -12.60 3.06
CA LEU A 114 -2.11 -12.02 3.53
C LEU A 114 -1.79 -10.81 2.65
N GLU A 115 -1.65 -9.64 3.27
CA GLU A 115 -1.26 -8.38 2.64
C GLU A 115 0.15 -7.99 3.12
N ILE A 116 1.04 -7.63 2.20
CA ILE A 116 2.35 -7.04 2.53
C ILE A 116 2.28 -5.55 2.21
N SER A 117 2.17 -4.72 3.25
CA SER A 117 2.01 -3.25 3.12
C SER A 117 3.33 -2.46 3.23
N ALA A 118 4.48 -3.15 3.20
CA ALA A 118 5.78 -2.54 3.46
C ALA A 118 6.79 -2.77 2.31
N LEU A 119 7.26 -1.68 1.70
CA LEU A 119 8.10 -1.70 0.49
C LEU A 119 9.50 -2.28 0.72
N GLN A 120 10.02 -2.29 1.95
CA GLN A 120 11.30 -2.90 2.27
C GLN A 120 11.34 -4.41 1.98
N PHE A 121 10.18 -5.06 1.86
CA PHE A 121 10.08 -6.47 1.51
C PHE A 121 10.03 -6.73 0.00
N PHE A 122 10.12 -5.70 -0.86
CA PHE A 122 10.07 -5.88 -2.30
C PHE A 122 11.11 -6.90 -2.84
N PRO A 123 12.38 -6.92 -2.38
CA PRO A 123 13.31 -7.97 -2.82
C PRO A 123 12.82 -9.39 -2.49
N TRP A 124 12.20 -9.57 -1.32
CA TRP A 124 11.62 -10.85 -0.91
C TRP A 124 10.40 -11.23 -1.76
N LEU A 125 9.60 -10.26 -2.19
CA LEU A 125 8.49 -10.49 -3.12
C LEU A 125 8.98 -11.13 -4.43
N ILE A 126 10.09 -10.64 -4.99
CA ILE A 126 10.67 -11.20 -6.22
C ILE A 126 11.16 -12.64 -6.01
N VAL A 127 11.80 -12.92 -4.87
CA VAL A 127 12.20 -14.28 -4.50
C VAL A 127 10.97 -15.20 -4.40
N GLN A 128 9.89 -14.74 -3.75
CA GLN A 128 8.66 -15.52 -3.68
C GLN A 128 7.99 -15.71 -5.04
N ALA A 129 8.01 -14.69 -5.91
CA ALA A 129 7.48 -14.79 -7.27
C ALA A 129 8.18 -15.87 -8.09
N LYS A 130 9.53 -15.88 -8.07
CA LYS A 130 10.33 -16.90 -8.73
C LYS A 130 10.03 -18.31 -8.17
N ARG A 131 9.96 -18.45 -6.85
CA ARG A 131 9.62 -19.71 -6.18
C ARG A 131 8.20 -20.19 -6.50
N ALA A 132 7.24 -19.28 -6.58
CA ALA A 132 5.85 -19.61 -6.89
C ALA A 132 5.70 -20.14 -8.31
N LEU A 133 6.43 -19.57 -9.27
CA LEU A 133 6.49 -20.08 -10.64
C LEU A 133 7.11 -21.47 -10.69
N GLU A 134 8.32 -21.63 -10.13
CA GLU A 134 9.05 -22.90 -10.10
C GLU A 134 8.21 -24.03 -9.47
N ARG A 135 7.59 -23.75 -8.32
CA ARG A 135 6.87 -24.75 -7.55
C ARG A 135 5.40 -24.84 -7.89
N ARG A 136 4.89 -24.05 -8.85
CA ARG A 136 3.46 -23.91 -9.17
C ARG A 136 2.64 -23.73 -7.88
N GLN A 137 3.01 -22.73 -7.09
CA GLN A 137 2.33 -22.30 -5.85
C GLN A 137 1.57 -21.00 -6.09
N LEU A 138 0.55 -20.73 -5.26
CA LEU A 138 -0.13 -19.43 -5.30
C LEU A 138 0.79 -18.32 -4.83
N MET A 139 0.68 -17.16 -5.48
CA MET A 139 1.31 -15.93 -5.00
C MET A 139 0.55 -15.35 -3.82
N PRO A 140 1.23 -14.92 -2.75
CA PRO A 140 0.59 -14.11 -1.71
C PRO A 140 0.18 -12.75 -2.30
N GLY A 141 -0.97 -12.24 -1.86
CA GLY A 141 -1.48 -10.94 -2.29
C GLY A 141 -0.59 -9.81 -1.80
N VAL A 142 -0.17 -8.93 -2.70
CA VAL A 142 0.48 -7.67 -2.34
C VAL A 142 -0.20 -6.61 -3.15
N ALA A 143 -0.97 -5.70 -2.54
CA ALA A 143 -1.73 -4.68 -3.27
C ALA A 143 -0.89 -3.93 -4.34
N ALA A 144 0.38 -3.66 -4.06
CA ALA A 144 1.32 -3.07 -5.03
C ALA A 144 1.74 -4.04 -6.16
N ALA A 145 1.92 -5.33 -5.87
CA ALA A 145 2.15 -6.35 -6.89
C ALA A 145 0.89 -6.62 -7.71
N MET A 146 -0.31 -6.48 -7.15
CA MET A 146 -1.57 -6.74 -7.87
C MET A 146 -1.82 -5.74 -9.00
N GLN A 147 -1.40 -4.47 -8.85
CA GLN A 147 -1.44 -3.48 -9.94
C GLN A 147 -0.39 -3.75 -11.03
N ILE A 148 0.78 -4.30 -10.67
CA ILE A 148 1.86 -4.63 -11.61
C ILE A 148 1.62 -5.99 -12.27
N VAL A 149 1.02 -6.95 -11.57
CA VAL A 149 0.87 -8.37 -11.93
C VAL A 149 -0.52 -8.69 -12.50
N GLY A 150 -1.43 -7.71 -12.61
CA GLY A 150 -2.73 -7.86 -13.29
C GLY A 150 -3.58 -9.03 -12.80
N ALA A 151 -3.42 -9.38 -11.53
CA ALA A 151 -4.27 -10.36 -10.87
C ALA A 151 -5.61 -9.71 -10.52
N SER A 152 -6.68 -10.51 -10.52
CA SER A 152 -8.02 -10.03 -10.16
C SER A 152 -8.06 -9.52 -8.72
N TYR A 153 -8.71 -8.36 -8.52
CA TYR A 153 -9.12 -7.86 -7.21
C TYR A 153 -9.86 -8.97 -6.44
N VAL A 154 -9.53 -9.12 -5.17
CA VAL A 154 -10.43 -9.73 -4.20
C VAL A 154 -10.94 -8.57 -3.35
N ASP A 155 -12.25 -8.33 -3.38
CA ASP A 155 -12.87 -7.15 -2.81
C ASP A 155 -12.79 -7.08 -1.28
N THR A 156 -12.28 -5.93 -0.84
CA THR A 156 -12.52 -5.15 0.40
C THR A 156 -12.26 -5.74 1.78
N LEU A 157 -11.54 -4.95 2.59
CA LEU A 157 -11.94 -4.68 3.97
C LEU A 157 -12.47 -3.25 4.05
N ASP A 158 -13.77 -3.18 4.31
CA ASP A 158 -14.44 -2.15 5.11
C ASP A 158 -13.56 -1.84 6.33
N THR A 159 -12.89 -0.69 6.32
CA THR A 159 -12.15 -0.19 7.48
C THR A 159 -13.14 0.37 8.49
N LYS A 160 -13.87 -0.50 9.19
CA LYS A 160 -14.39 -0.16 10.51
C LYS A 160 -13.21 -0.06 11.48
N GLY A 161 -12.49 1.06 11.37
CA GLY A 161 -11.51 1.53 12.34
C GLY A 161 -10.16 0.82 12.29
N THR A 162 -9.32 1.16 11.31
CA THR A 162 -7.88 1.39 11.51
C THR A 162 -7.44 2.32 10.39
N ASP A 163 -7.54 3.61 10.67
CA ASP A 163 -6.80 4.65 9.98
C ASP A 163 -5.31 4.27 9.94
N GLY A 164 -4.63 4.54 8.83
CA GLY A 164 -3.22 4.22 8.59
C GLY A 164 -2.23 4.97 9.49
N SER A 165 -2.58 5.26 10.73
CA SER A 165 -1.78 5.88 11.77
C SER A 165 -1.00 4.81 12.54
N ASN A 166 -0.06 4.13 11.88
CA ASN A 166 0.98 3.41 12.60
C ASN A 166 1.93 4.43 13.26
N VAL A 167 1.50 4.97 14.40
CA VAL A 167 2.31 5.74 15.37
C VAL A 167 3.57 4.97 15.79
N HIS A 168 3.60 3.65 15.60
CA HIS A 168 4.74 2.80 15.91
C HIS A 168 5.87 2.80 14.88
N LEU A 169 5.74 3.53 13.76
CA LEU A 169 6.77 3.61 12.71
C LEU A 169 7.44 4.97 12.59
N GLY A 170 7.47 5.77 13.66
CA GLY A 170 8.48 6.83 13.90
C GLY A 170 9.01 7.56 12.67
N MET A 171 8.15 7.99 11.76
CA MET A 171 8.55 8.80 10.61
C MET A 171 8.77 10.22 11.11
N SER A 172 9.95 10.46 11.68
CA SER A 172 10.45 11.80 11.91
C SER A 172 10.63 12.49 10.56
N THR A 173 10.03 13.67 10.49
CA THR A 173 10.13 14.68 9.45
C THR A 173 11.57 14.89 8.95
N TRP A 174 11.64 15.28 7.68
CA TRP A 174 12.80 15.66 6.89
C TRP A 174 13.79 16.61 7.59
N ALA A 175 15.04 16.51 7.12
CA ALA A 175 16.18 17.44 7.27
C ALA A 175 16.92 17.46 8.62
N ASP A 176 18.25 17.38 8.51
CA ASP A 176 19.28 17.55 9.54
C ASP A 176 19.49 16.44 10.58
N ARG A 177 20.38 15.49 10.25
CA ARG A 177 21.33 14.88 11.20
C ARG A 177 22.56 14.34 10.45
N LYS A 178 23.75 14.83 10.84
CA LYS A 178 25.06 14.35 10.36
C LYS A 178 25.21 12.83 10.61
N PRO A 179 25.95 12.09 9.76
CA PRO A 179 26.20 10.68 9.98
C PRO A 179 27.08 10.49 11.21
N LEU A 180 26.63 9.68 12.17
CA LEU A 180 27.47 9.15 13.25
C LEU A 180 28.28 7.96 12.74
N PRO A 181 29.53 7.76 13.22
CA PRO A 181 30.49 6.85 12.61
C PRO A 181 30.17 5.38 12.91
N ALA A 182 30.56 4.52 11.97
CA ALA A 182 30.40 3.07 12.04
C ALA A 182 31.14 2.49 13.26
N THR A 183 30.41 1.84 14.15
CA THR A 183 30.97 0.90 15.13
C THR A 183 30.51 -0.50 14.79
N SER A 184 31.50 -1.35 14.49
CA SER A 184 31.41 -2.79 14.44
C SER A 184 30.82 -3.36 15.73
N GLY A 185 29.90 -4.32 15.63
CA GLY A 185 29.47 -5.09 16.80
C GLY A 185 28.15 -5.84 16.65
N ALA A 186 28.28 -7.16 16.47
CA ALA A 186 27.39 -8.19 16.98
C ALA A 186 25.92 -8.24 16.48
N TRP A 187 25.68 -9.00 15.41
CA TRP A 187 24.54 -9.92 15.36
C TRP A 187 24.99 -11.22 14.66
N GLY A 188 25.01 -12.30 15.43
CA GLY A 188 25.57 -13.59 15.05
C GLY A 188 24.71 -14.38 14.05
N ASN A 189 25.39 -15.25 13.31
CA ASN A 189 24.80 -16.26 12.43
C ASN A 189 23.83 -17.18 13.19
N PRO A 190 22.64 -17.50 12.63
CA PRO A 190 21.84 -18.60 13.12
C PRO A 190 22.38 -19.93 12.59
N THR A 191 22.95 -20.70 13.51
CA THR A 191 23.33 -22.11 13.34
C THR A 191 22.09 -22.97 13.06
N ILE A 192 22.16 -23.74 11.97
CA ILE A 192 21.23 -24.84 11.66
C ILE A 192 21.56 -26.01 12.58
N ILE A 193 20.56 -26.57 13.26
CA ILE A 193 20.65 -27.79 14.08
C ILE A 193 19.46 -28.70 13.66
N PRO A 194 19.68 -30.03 13.56
CA PRO A 194 19.11 -30.88 12.50
C PRO A 194 17.66 -31.33 12.69
#